data_AF-A0A2S9EGL2-F1
#
_entry.id   AF-A0A2S9EGL2-F1
#
_cell.length_a   1.000
_cell.length_b   1.000
_cell.length_c   1.000
_cell.angle_alpha   90.00
_cell.angle_beta   90.00
_cell.angle_gamma   90.00
#
_symmetry.space_group_name_H-M   'P 1'
#
loop_
_entity.id
_entity.type
_entity.pdbx_description
1 polymer ?
#
loop_
_entity_poly.entity_id
_entity_poly.type
_entity_poly.pdbx_seq_one_letter_code
_entity_poly.pdbx_strand_id
1 'polypeptide(L)'
;PEPQVEEKVPEPVPTPEPEEVKPAEEAPPSPADDLANPMQIDGDAQSGNDGFNIGAGKGGGMAGSGGGGLGAGTYKQYLAGVFQRLLREDPELRKKAYTVQADLWLSADGQVTRAELAKSSGDAQTDAQVLAALRAPHAAQRVPASVNMPVRLSLKGRRPD
;
A
#
# COMPACT_ATOMS: atom_id res chain seq x y z
N PRO A 1 68.96 20.11 -22.49
CA PRO A 1 68.85 21.34 -21.66
C PRO A 1 67.49 21.39 -20.98
N GLU A 2 67.45 20.91 -19.74
CA GLU A 2 66.29 20.97 -18.86
C GLU A 2 66.59 22.02 -17.78
N PRO A 3 65.70 23.00 -17.54
CA PRO A 3 65.81 23.85 -16.38
C PRO A 3 65.06 23.21 -15.20
N GLN A 4 65.83 22.94 -14.16
CA GLN A 4 65.41 22.67 -12.79
C GLN A 4 65.05 24.01 -12.12
N VAL A 5 63.96 24.09 -11.37
CA VAL A 5 63.82 25.02 -10.23
C VAL A 5 62.95 24.38 -9.15
N GLU A 6 63.64 23.98 -8.08
CA GLU A 6 63.30 24.10 -6.65
C GLU A 6 61.84 24.32 -6.19
N GLU A 7 61.36 23.33 -5.44
CA GLU A 7 61.09 23.43 -4.00
C GLU A 7 60.16 24.56 -3.51
N LYS A 8 58.94 24.17 -3.10
CA LYS A 8 58.38 24.49 -1.77
C LYS A 8 57.02 23.84 -1.56
N VAL A 9 57.01 22.87 -0.66
CA VAL A 9 55.82 22.51 0.13
C VAL A 9 55.55 23.68 1.09
N PRO A 10 54.30 24.16 1.20
CA PRO A 10 53.76 24.33 2.54
C PRO A 10 52.30 23.88 2.68
N GLU A 11 52.13 23.15 3.78
CA GLU A 11 51.02 22.84 4.67
C GLU A 11 49.53 23.16 4.35
N PRO A 12 48.63 22.28 4.84
CA PRO A 12 47.20 22.32 4.55
C PRO A 12 46.46 23.47 5.28
N VAL A 13 45.57 24.11 4.54
CA VAL A 13 44.66 25.15 5.03
C VAL A 13 43.64 24.52 5.99
N PRO A 14 43.43 25.07 7.21
CA PRO A 14 42.52 24.49 8.20
C PRO A 14 41.04 24.73 7.82
N THR A 15 40.28 23.64 7.87
CA THR A 15 38.81 23.61 7.76
C THR A 15 38.17 24.34 8.95
N PRO A 16 37.17 25.22 8.74
CA PRO A 16 36.47 25.84 9.85
C PRO A 16 35.54 24.82 10.55
N GLU A 17 35.68 24.70 11.87
CA GLU A 17 34.77 23.98 12.75
C GLU A 17 33.33 24.54 12.64
N PRO A 18 32.30 23.67 12.57
CA PRO A 18 30.92 24.10 12.72
C PRO A 18 30.58 24.34 14.19
N GLU A 19 30.09 25.54 14.49
CA GLU A 19 29.62 25.99 15.81
C GLU A 19 28.55 25.06 16.40
N GLU A 20 28.75 24.68 17.66
CA GLU A 20 27.77 24.04 18.53
C GLU A 20 26.60 24.98 18.83
N VAL A 21 25.40 24.65 18.32
CA VAL A 21 24.15 25.26 18.78
C VAL A 21 23.57 24.43 19.93
N LYS A 22 23.57 25.04 21.13
CA LYS A 22 23.04 24.50 22.39
C LYS A 22 21.52 24.25 22.29
N PRO A 23 20.98 23.14 22.81
CA PRO A 23 19.53 22.94 22.92
C PRO A 23 18.92 23.83 24.01
N ALA A 24 17.95 24.67 23.65
CA ALA A 24 17.11 25.37 24.61
C ALA A 24 15.96 24.45 25.05
N GLU A 25 15.93 24.21 26.35
CA GLU A 25 14.89 23.50 27.10
C GLU A 25 13.66 24.41 27.23
N GLU A 26 12.53 24.02 26.67
CA GLU A 26 11.25 24.71 26.89
C GLU A 26 10.20 23.70 27.39
N ALA A 27 9.68 23.98 28.58
CA ALA A 27 8.83 23.14 29.40
C ALA A 27 7.43 22.87 28.77
N PRO A 28 6.75 21.78 29.14
CA PRO A 28 5.40 21.50 28.64
C PRO A 28 4.35 22.35 29.38
N PRO A 29 3.36 22.95 28.70
CA PRO A 29 2.19 23.49 29.38
C PRO A 29 1.17 22.37 29.68
N SER A 30 0.62 22.43 30.89
CA SER A 30 -0.39 21.54 31.46
C SER A 30 -1.75 21.59 30.73
N PRO A 31 -2.58 20.53 30.81
CA PRO A 31 -3.88 20.46 30.15
C PRO A 31 -4.95 21.19 30.98
N ALA A 32 -5.55 22.24 30.42
CA ALA A 32 -6.75 22.86 30.97
C ALA A 32 -7.86 22.83 29.92
N ASP A 33 -9.02 22.43 30.40
CA ASP A 33 -10.29 22.24 29.74
C ASP A 33 -10.68 23.35 28.74
N ASP A 34 -11.00 22.96 27.51
CA ASP A 34 -11.88 23.75 26.64
C ASP A 34 -12.87 22.81 25.92
N LEU A 35 -13.83 22.34 26.72
CA LEU A 35 -15.09 21.74 26.31
C LEU A 35 -15.96 22.77 25.57
N ALA A 36 -15.62 23.14 24.34
CA ALA A 36 -16.52 23.90 23.47
C ALA A 36 -16.06 23.96 22.01
N ASN A 37 -15.81 22.84 21.34
CA ASN A 37 -15.89 22.72 19.89
C ASN A 37 -15.95 21.23 19.50
N PRO A 38 -16.86 20.76 18.63
CA PRO A 38 -16.79 19.41 18.10
C PRO A 38 -15.48 19.28 17.33
N MET A 39 -14.50 18.67 17.99
CA MET A 39 -13.15 18.45 17.48
C MET A 39 -13.25 17.86 16.08
N GLN A 40 -12.87 18.67 15.09
CA GLN A 40 -12.33 18.14 13.85
C GLN A 40 -11.08 17.38 14.29
N ILE A 41 -11.21 16.06 14.39
CA ILE A 41 -10.06 15.19 14.54
C ILE A 41 -9.38 15.21 13.17
N ASP A 42 -8.57 16.24 12.94
CA ASP A 42 -7.38 16.15 12.08
C ASP A 42 -6.30 15.35 12.83
N GLY A 43 -6.69 14.18 13.33
CA GLY A 43 -5.74 13.15 13.66
C GLY A 43 -5.19 12.72 12.31
N ASP A 44 -3.91 13.00 12.08
CA ASP A 44 -3.16 12.39 10.98
C ASP A 44 -3.67 10.97 10.83
N ALA A 45 -4.21 10.66 9.64
CA ALA A 45 -4.61 9.31 9.33
C ALA A 45 -3.37 8.48 9.60
N GLN A 46 -3.38 7.78 10.75
CA GLN A 46 -2.29 6.91 11.14
C GLN A 46 -2.30 5.87 10.04
N SER A 47 -1.43 6.12 9.05
CA SER A 47 -1.20 5.28 7.90
C SER A 47 -0.56 4.06 8.51
N GLY A 48 -1.40 3.17 9.01
CA GLY A 48 -1.03 1.80 9.24
C GLY A 48 -0.38 1.39 7.93
N ASN A 49 0.92 1.09 8.02
CA ASN A 49 1.72 0.49 6.98
C ASN A 49 1.22 -0.95 6.73
N ASP A 50 -0.08 -1.09 6.51
CA ASP A 50 -0.68 -2.28 5.99
C ASP A 50 -0.24 -2.32 4.53
N GLY A 51 0.55 -3.33 4.16
CA GLY A 51 1.18 -3.51 2.86
C GLY A 51 0.24 -3.67 1.65
N PHE A 52 -0.93 -3.05 1.71
CA PHE A 52 -1.81 -2.75 0.59
C PHE A 52 -1.55 -1.29 0.23
N ASN A 53 -0.95 -1.05 -0.95
CA ASN A 53 -0.78 0.28 -1.54
C ASN A 53 -2.14 0.99 -1.74
N ILE A 54 -2.80 1.37 -0.65
CA ILE A 54 -3.77 2.45 -0.60
C ILE A 54 -2.89 3.68 -0.53
N GLY A 55 -2.36 4.08 -1.69
CA GLY A 55 -1.77 5.40 -1.80
C GLY A 55 -2.80 6.41 -1.31
N ALA A 56 -2.32 7.47 -0.66
CA ALA A 56 -3.06 8.68 -0.32
C ALA A 56 -3.54 9.43 -1.59
N GLY A 57 -4.06 8.71 -2.59
CA GLY A 57 -4.85 9.27 -3.66
C GLY A 57 -6.14 9.76 -3.02
N LYS A 58 -6.38 11.05 -3.14
CA LYS A 58 -7.63 11.75 -2.80
C LYS A 58 -8.85 10.86 -3.10
N GLY A 59 -9.28 10.12 -2.09
CA GLY A 59 -10.45 9.27 -2.12
C GLY A 59 -11.11 9.51 -0.79
N GLY A 60 -11.93 10.55 -0.74
CA GLY A 60 -12.64 10.97 0.45
C GLY A 60 -13.44 9.81 1.02
N GLY A 61 -12.88 9.14 2.02
CA GLY A 61 -13.58 8.23 2.91
C GLY A 61 -14.39 9.03 3.92
N MET A 62 -15.16 10.01 3.45
CA MET A 62 -16.27 10.54 4.22
C MET A 62 -17.39 9.52 4.05
N ALA A 63 -17.79 8.91 5.16
CA ALA A 63 -19.03 8.14 5.25
C ALA A 63 -20.19 9.06 4.83
N GLY A 64 -20.48 9.07 3.53
CA GLY A 64 -21.55 9.82 2.92
C GLY A 64 -22.86 9.12 3.22
N SER A 65 -23.66 9.80 4.03
CA SER A 65 -25.10 9.64 4.14
C SER A 65 -25.76 9.51 2.76
N GLY A 66 -26.54 8.44 2.57
CA GLY A 66 -27.49 8.30 1.47
C GLY A 66 -26.98 7.54 0.24
N GLY A 67 -27.37 6.27 0.11
CA GLY A 67 -27.32 5.55 -1.17
C GLY A 67 -26.69 4.15 -1.13
N GLY A 68 -27.19 3.25 -0.28
CA GLY A 68 -27.31 1.78 -0.47
C GLY A 68 -26.18 0.91 -1.04
N GLY A 69 -24.97 1.42 -1.30
CA GLY A 69 -23.90 0.69 -1.99
C GLY A 69 -22.55 0.81 -1.29
N LEU A 70 -21.73 -0.22 -1.42
CA LEU A 70 -20.34 -0.20 -0.96
C LEU A 70 -19.60 0.89 -1.73
N GLY A 71 -18.92 1.80 -1.02
CA GLY A 71 -17.98 2.72 -1.66
C GLY A 71 -16.82 1.96 -2.31
N ALA A 72 -16.09 2.60 -3.23
CA ALA A 72 -15.01 1.95 -3.98
C ALA A 72 -13.94 1.29 -3.09
N GLY A 73 -13.59 1.95 -1.97
CA GLY A 73 -12.66 1.39 -0.97
C GLY A 73 -13.20 0.13 -0.30
N THR A 74 -14.46 0.13 0.14
CA THR A 74 -15.10 -1.02 0.77
C THR A 74 -15.27 -2.18 -0.20
N TYR A 75 -15.57 -1.91 -1.47
CA TYR A 75 -15.67 -2.94 -2.50
C TYR A 75 -14.33 -3.63 -2.79
N LYS A 76 -13.22 -2.87 -2.80
CA LYS A 76 -11.87 -3.43 -2.93
C LYS A 76 -11.54 -4.38 -1.77
N GLN A 77 -11.90 -4.02 -0.55
CA GLN A 77 -11.71 -4.88 0.64
C GLN A 77 -12.56 -6.15 0.55
N TYR A 78 -13.81 -6.03 0.11
CA TYR A 78 -14.69 -7.17 -0.16
C TYR A 78 -14.06 -8.15 -1.15
N LEU A 79 -13.60 -7.67 -2.31
CA LEU A 79 -12.94 -8.51 -3.32
C LEU A 79 -11.68 -9.18 -2.78
N ALA A 80 -10.85 -8.45 -2.02
CA ALA A 80 -9.67 -9.02 -1.39
C ALA A 80 -10.06 -10.21 -0.49
N GLY A 81 -11.12 -10.07 0.32
CA GLY A 81 -11.63 -11.16 1.17
C GLY A 81 -12.13 -12.37 0.37
N VAL A 82 -12.89 -12.13 -0.69
CA VAL A 82 -13.44 -13.18 -1.58
C VAL A 82 -12.31 -13.96 -2.24
N PHE A 83 -11.39 -13.29 -2.92
CA PHE A 83 -10.30 -13.97 -3.63
C PHE A 83 -9.31 -14.61 -2.66
N GLN A 84 -9.00 -13.97 -1.54
CA GLN A 84 -8.14 -14.57 -0.52
C GLN A 84 -8.76 -15.86 0.05
N ARG A 85 -10.09 -15.96 0.15
CA ARG A 85 -10.79 -17.19 0.54
C ARG A 85 -10.70 -18.24 -0.57
N LEU A 86 -11.02 -17.87 -1.80
CA LEU A 86 -10.99 -18.76 -2.96
C LEU A 86 -9.60 -19.43 -3.12
N LEU A 87 -8.53 -18.65 -2.99
CA LEU A 87 -7.16 -19.16 -3.07
C LEU A 87 -6.76 -20.09 -1.91
N ARG A 88 -7.39 -19.97 -0.74
CA ARG A 88 -7.17 -20.87 0.40
C ARG A 88 -7.96 -22.17 0.30
N GLU A 89 -9.09 -22.15 -0.42
CA GLU A 89 -9.91 -23.33 -0.68
C GLU A 89 -9.32 -24.18 -1.81
N ASP A 90 -8.51 -23.59 -2.69
CA ASP A 90 -7.78 -24.32 -3.73
C ASP A 90 -6.74 -25.29 -3.12
N PRO A 91 -6.80 -26.60 -3.44
CA PRO A 91 -5.97 -27.62 -2.81
C PRO A 91 -4.48 -27.52 -3.14
N GLU A 92 -4.12 -26.88 -4.25
CA GLU A 92 -2.74 -26.73 -4.72
C GLU A 92 -2.14 -25.42 -4.21
N LEU A 93 -2.91 -24.33 -4.29
CA LEU A 93 -2.46 -23.02 -3.85
C LEU A 93 -2.38 -22.91 -2.33
N ARG A 94 -3.28 -23.55 -1.57
CA ARG A 94 -3.26 -23.49 -0.10
C ARG A 94 -2.01 -24.10 0.55
N LYS A 95 -1.27 -24.94 -0.19
CA LYS A 95 -0.02 -25.58 0.29
C LYS A 95 1.23 -24.78 -0.07
N LYS A 96 1.07 -23.63 -0.75
CA LYS A 96 2.18 -22.84 -1.27
C LYS A 96 2.28 -21.51 -0.52
N ALA A 97 3.52 -21.08 -0.30
CA ALA A 97 3.81 -19.73 0.14
C ALA A 97 4.11 -18.87 -1.08
N TYR A 98 3.34 -17.81 -1.29
CA TYR A 98 3.51 -16.91 -2.43
C TYR A 98 2.96 -15.53 -2.11
N THR A 99 3.36 -14.53 -2.88
CA THR A 99 2.76 -13.19 -2.89
C THR A 99 2.69 -12.70 -4.31
N VAL A 100 1.49 -12.32 -4.75
CA VAL A 100 1.21 -11.87 -6.12
C VAL A 100 0.43 -10.57 -6.07
N GLN A 101 0.62 -9.71 -7.07
CA GLN A 101 -0.27 -8.58 -7.30
C GLN A 101 -0.97 -8.76 -8.63
N ALA A 102 -2.30 -8.69 -8.61
CA ALA A 102 -3.12 -8.88 -9.78
C ALA A 102 -3.97 -7.64 -10.06
N ASP A 103 -4.03 -7.25 -11.32
CA ASP A 103 -4.92 -6.24 -11.85
C ASP A 103 -6.15 -6.93 -12.45
N LEU A 104 -7.32 -6.56 -11.95
CA LEU A 104 -8.59 -7.18 -12.31
C LEU A 104 -9.49 -6.18 -13.04
N TRP A 105 -10.08 -6.64 -14.14
CA TRP A 105 -11.23 -6.01 -14.77
C TRP A 105 -12.45 -6.85 -14.47
N LEU A 106 -13.50 -6.20 -14.00
CA LEU A 106 -14.74 -6.85 -13.60
C LEU A 106 -15.89 -6.42 -14.51
N SER A 107 -16.81 -7.33 -14.74
CA SER A 107 -18.13 -7.03 -15.30
C SER A 107 -18.99 -6.30 -14.27
N ALA A 108 -20.13 -5.73 -14.70
CA ALA A 108 -21.07 -5.10 -13.79
C ALA A 108 -21.53 -6.05 -12.66
N ASP A 109 -21.62 -7.35 -12.93
CA ASP A 109 -22.08 -8.36 -11.96
C ASP A 109 -20.95 -8.87 -11.02
N GLY A 110 -19.77 -8.25 -11.07
CA GLY A 110 -18.64 -8.58 -10.19
C GLY A 110 -17.77 -9.73 -10.66
N GLN A 111 -18.12 -10.39 -11.77
CA GLN A 111 -17.28 -11.45 -12.35
C GLN A 111 -16.04 -10.88 -13.03
N VAL A 112 -14.92 -11.60 -12.95
CA VAL A 112 -13.65 -11.22 -13.59
C VAL A 112 -13.74 -11.44 -15.10
N THR A 113 -13.57 -10.36 -15.88
CA THR A 113 -13.50 -10.41 -17.34
C THR A 113 -12.07 -10.46 -17.85
N ARG A 114 -11.12 -9.85 -17.12
CA ARG A 114 -9.69 -9.91 -17.39
C ARG A 114 -8.92 -9.91 -16.07
N ALA A 115 -7.85 -10.69 -16.01
CA ALA A 115 -6.92 -10.71 -14.90
C ALA A 115 -5.50 -10.73 -15.43
N GLU A 116 -4.65 -9.86 -14.89
CA GLU A 116 -3.24 -9.76 -15.24
C GLU A 116 -2.39 -9.68 -13.97
N LEU A 117 -1.17 -10.21 -14.03
CA LEU A 117 -0.23 -10.12 -12.91
C LEU A 117 0.59 -8.84 -13.06
N ALA A 118 0.40 -7.92 -12.11
CA ALA A 118 1.27 -6.76 -11.92
C ALA A 118 2.58 -7.17 -11.23
N LYS A 119 2.53 -8.19 -10.36
CA LYS A 119 3.71 -8.78 -9.70
C LYS A 119 3.53 -10.30 -9.59
N SER A 120 4.47 -11.03 -10.19
CA SER A 120 4.58 -12.50 -10.15
C SER A 120 4.99 -12.99 -8.76
N SER A 121 4.62 -14.23 -8.42
CA SER A 121 5.11 -14.93 -7.22
C SER A 121 6.55 -15.40 -7.32
N GLY A 122 7.15 -15.34 -8.52
CA GLY A 122 8.43 -15.98 -8.84
C GLY A 122 8.31 -17.45 -9.27
N ASP A 123 7.09 -17.98 -9.41
CA ASP A 123 6.83 -19.34 -9.89
C ASP A 123 5.70 -19.33 -10.92
N ALA A 124 6.04 -19.63 -12.18
CA ALA A 124 5.11 -19.53 -13.29
C ALA A 124 3.90 -20.47 -13.16
N GLN A 125 4.07 -21.63 -12.53
CA GLN A 125 2.96 -22.56 -12.31
C GLN A 125 1.97 -21.99 -11.29
N THR A 126 2.47 -21.42 -10.19
CA THR A 126 1.65 -20.76 -9.16
C THR A 126 0.95 -19.53 -9.72
N ASP A 127 1.64 -18.72 -10.51
CA ASP A 127 1.06 -17.58 -11.20
C ASP A 127 -0.11 -17.97 -12.13
N ALA A 128 0.08 -19.03 -12.93
CA ALA A 128 -0.96 -19.55 -13.81
C ALA A 128 -2.16 -20.09 -13.02
N GLN A 129 -1.90 -20.82 -11.93
CA GLN A 129 -2.95 -21.32 -11.03
C GLN A 129 -3.73 -20.19 -10.37
N VAL A 130 -3.06 -19.14 -9.88
CA VAL A 130 -3.72 -17.95 -9.34
C VAL A 130 -4.59 -17.28 -10.39
N LEU A 131 -4.07 -17.03 -11.59
CA LEU A 131 -4.84 -16.40 -12.66
C LEU A 131 -6.07 -17.23 -13.07
N ALA A 132 -5.94 -18.56 -13.10
CA ALA A 132 -7.06 -19.45 -13.35
C ALA A 132 -8.11 -19.37 -12.22
N ALA A 133 -7.66 -19.37 -10.97
CA ALA A 133 -8.52 -19.28 -9.79
C ALA A 133 -9.27 -17.93 -9.74
N LEU A 134 -8.62 -16.82 -10.11
CA LEU A 134 -9.24 -15.49 -10.17
C LEU A 134 -10.32 -15.39 -11.27
N ARG A 135 -10.13 -16.08 -12.39
CA ARG A 135 -11.09 -16.10 -13.51
C ARG A 135 -12.23 -17.09 -13.31
N ALA A 136 -12.13 -17.99 -12.32
CA ALA A 136 -13.20 -18.91 -12.00
C ALA A 136 -14.45 -18.13 -11.53
N PRO A 137 -15.66 -18.60 -11.89
CA PRO A 137 -16.89 -18.05 -11.36
C PRO A 137 -16.88 -18.09 -9.84
N HIS A 138 -17.23 -16.98 -9.21
CA HIS A 138 -17.25 -16.84 -7.76
C HIS A 138 -18.48 -16.05 -7.32
N ALA A 139 -18.86 -16.22 -6.05
CA ALA A 139 -19.88 -15.38 -5.44
C ALA A 139 -19.36 -13.94 -5.37
N ALA A 140 -19.96 -13.06 -6.17
CA ALA A 140 -19.59 -11.66 -6.28
C ALA A 140 -20.81 -10.77 -6.07
N GLN A 141 -20.59 -9.61 -5.45
CA GLN A 141 -21.55 -8.52 -5.42
C GLN A 141 -21.43 -7.69 -6.70
N ARG A 142 -22.53 -7.05 -7.12
CA ARG A 142 -22.51 -6.06 -8.21
C ARG A 142 -21.44 -4.98 -7.96
N VAL A 143 -20.67 -4.65 -9.00
CA VAL A 143 -19.65 -3.61 -8.94
C VAL A 143 -20.31 -2.23 -8.79
N PRO A 144 -19.99 -1.46 -7.74
CA PRO A 144 -20.43 -0.08 -7.60
C PRO A 144 -19.89 0.80 -8.73
N ALA A 145 -20.67 1.76 -9.21
CA ALA A 145 -20.24 2.69 -10.27
C ALA A 145 -19.03 3.55 -9.88
N SER A 146 -18.73 3.66 -8.58
CA SER A 146 -17.57 4.37 -8.04
C SER A 146 -16.25 3.61 -8.18
N VAL A 147 -16.27 2.33 -8.57
CA VAL A 147 -15.06 1.51 -8.72
C VAL A 147 -14.43 1.74 -10.09
N ASN A 148 -13.18 2.20 -10.09
CA ASN A 148 -12.37 2.32 -11.29
C ASN A 148 -11.61 1.02 -11.59
N MET A 149 -11.43 0.73 -12.88
CA MET A 149 -10.66 -0.41 -13.37
C MET A 149 -9.27 0.04 -13.88
N PRO A 150 -8.23 -0.80 -13.76
CA PRO A 150 -8.24 -2.10 -13.09
C PRO A 150 -8.24 -1.98 -11.56
N VAL A 151 -8.86 -2.95 -10.89
CA VAL A 151 -8.74 -3.11 -9.44
C VAL A 151 -7.47 -3.89 -9.15
N ARG A 152 -6.48 -3.22 -8.56
CA ARG A 152 -5.24 -3.87 -8.11
C ARG A 152 -5.39 -4.51 -6.74
N LEU A 153 -5.18 -5.81 -6.64
CA LEU A 153 -5.20 -6.59 -5.40
C LEU A 153 -3.85 -7.23 -5.11
N SER A 154 -3.51 -7.33 -3.82
CA SER A 154 -2.35 -8.08 -3.32
C SER A 154 -2.85 -9.34 -2.64
N LEU A 155 -2.41 -10.51 -3.11
CA LEU A 155 -2.87 -11.81 -2.66
C LEU A 155 -1.68 -12.60 -2.13
N LYS A 156 -1.89 -13.32 -1.02
CA LYS A 156 -0.82 -14.05 -0.34
C LYS A 156 -1.22 -15.47 0.00
N GLY A 157 -0.37 -16.43 -0.32
CA GLY A 157 -0.47 -17.81 0.15
C GLY A 157 0.46 -18.03 1.35
N ARG A 158 0.01 -18.83 2.32
CA ARG A 158 0.83 -19.32 3.44
C ARG A 158 0.64 -20.82 3.55
N ARG A 159 1.71 -21.54 3.91
CA ARG A 159 1.63 -22.96 4.19
C ARG A 159 0.87 -23.17 5.51
N PRO A 160 0.01 -24.20 5.62
CA PRO A 160 -0.51 -24.62 6.91
C PRO A 160 0.66 -25.16 7.75
N ASP A 161 0.69 -24.78 9.01
CA ASP A 161 1.60 -25.34 10.02
C ASP A 161 1.15 -26.73 10.47
#